data_AF-A0A6V7PAG9-F1
#
_entry.id   AF-A0A6V7PAG9-F1
#
_cell.length_a   1.000
_cell.length_b   1.000
_cell.length_c   1.000
_cell.angle_alpha   90.00
_cell.angle_beta   90.00
_cell.angle_gamma   90.00
#
_symmetry.space_group_name_H-M   'P 1'
#
loop_
_entity.id
_entity.type
_entity.pdbx_description
1 polymer ?
#
loop_
_entity_poly.entity_id
_entity_poly.type
_entity_poly.pdbx_seq_one_letter_code
_entity_poly.pdbx_strand_id
1 'polypeptide(L)'
;MRNLFVPPADDPRVLLMLQLTYLRCGGVVLGTAMHHAVVDARSACHFMETWAALARGSPDPIVPPFLDRTLLRARSPPSVTYDHVEYKPDRAARPPGAASDYAAAILTLSKRQVDGLKARCGPAGASAFRAIVAHVWRRLVPPLPPSYFGNAVIRTSVNARVEEVGVGASLACVARRIRGATSQGDEYARSLIDCLESTDMMKLPRSGVSRSSLRVISWLGMSMYDADLGWGEPTFMGPALMYYSGFVYLMNSPARTTAASPSSSRSSPTPCPPSRRSSSRICTDRLRPPIIPVNCIELNMYVISSSTLHWYPASSTILPLVRSKLAC
;
A
#
# COMPACT_ATOMS: atom_id res chain seq x y z
N MET A 1 -4.26 -18.91 1.08
CA MET A 1 -4.11 -17.91 -0.01
C MET A 1 -2.74 -17.24 -0.06
N ARG A 2 -2.00 -17.08 1.06
CA ARG A 2 -0.68 -16.42 1.13
C ARG A 2 0.30 -16.79 0.01
N ASN A 3 0.55 -18.08 -0.20
CA ASN A 3 1.56 -18.54 -1.17
C ASN A 3 1.03 -18.63 -2.61
N LEU A 4 -0.22 -18.21 -2.83
CA LEU A 4 -0.94 -18.49 -4.06
C LEU A 4 -0.76 -17.39 -5.10
N PHE A 5 -0.73 -16.14 -4.62
CA PHE A 5 -0.75 -14.95 -5.48
C PHE A 5 0.41 -14.01 -5.24
N VAL A 6 1.20 -14.22 -4.18
CA VAL A 6 2.30 -13.34 -3.80
C VAL A 6 3.53 -14.18 -3.49
N PRO A 7 4.72 -13.76 -3.92
CA PRO A 7 5.94 -14.54 -3.74
C PRO A 7 6.28 -14.68 -2.25
N PRO A 8 6.83 -15.83 -1.83
CA PRO A 8 7.30 -16.02 -0.48
C PRO A 8 8.47 -15.07 -0.22
N ALA A 9 8.36 -14.31 0.86
CA ALA A 9 9.23 -13.21 1.16
C ALA A 9 10.24 -13.61 2.24
N ASP A 10 11.16 -14.50 1.85
CA ASP A 10 12.03 -15.21 2.80
C ASP A 10 13.42 -14.56 2.94
N ASP A 11 13.83 -13.70 1.99
CA ASP A 11 15.10 -12.97 2.04
C ASP A 11 14.86 -11.47 2.33
N PRO A 12 15.31 -10.95 3.50
CA PRO A 12 15.13 -9.55 3.89
C PRO A 12 15.93 -8.55 3.03
N ARG A 13 16.81 -9.01 2.14
CA ARG A 13 17.58 -8.16 1.22
C ARG A 13 16.83 -7.84 -0.06
N VAL A 14 15.73 -8.56 -0.33
CA VAL A 14 14.95 -8.37 -1.54
C VAL A 14 13.98 -7.20 -1.34
N LEU A 15 14.15 -6.15 -2.16
CA LEU A 15 13.38 -4.91 -2.07
C LEU A 15 12.05 -4.97 -2.83
N LEU A 16 11.99 -5.78 -3.88
CA LEU A 16 10.83 -5.96 -4.73
C LEU A 16 10.76 -7.42 -5.19
N MET A 17 9.60 -8.04 -5.05
CA MET A 17 9.27 -9.28 -5.73
C MET A 17 7.94 -9.14 -6.45
N LEU A 18 7.82 -9.84 -7.57
CA LEU A 18 6.66 -9.83 -8.44
C LEU A 18 6.26 -11.29 -8.73
N GLN A 19 4.98 -11.58 -8.67
CA GLN A 19 4.42 -12.87 -9.08
C GLN A 19 3.27 -12.65 -10.05
N LEU A 20 3.31 -13.36 -11.17
CA LEU A 20 2.26 -13.37 -12.17
C LEU A 20 1.56 -14.73 -12.15
N THR A 21 0.30 -14.73 -11.77
CA THR A 21 -0.53 -15.92 -11.69
C THR A 21 -1.64 -15.84 -12.73
N TYR A 22 -1.60 -16.76 -13.70
CA TYR A 22 -2.64 -16.87 -14.73
C TYR A 22 -3.74 -17.82 -14.26
N LEU A 23 -4.98 -17.34 -14.26
CA LEU A 23 -6.17 -18.09 -13.89
C LEU A 23 -6.70 -18.88 -15.10
N ARG A 24 -7.35 -20.02 -14.84
CA ARG A 24 -7.93 -20.86 -15.92
C ARG A 24 -9.00 -20.14 -16.74
N CYS A 25 -9.68 -19.16 -16.15
CA CYS A 25 -10.68 -18.32 -16.82
C CYS A 25 -10.07 -17.22 -17.71
N GLY A 26 -8.74 -17.15 -17.85
CA GLY A 26 -8.05 -16.09 -18.59
C GLY A 26 -7.74 -14.83 -17.78
N GLY A 27 -8.22 -14.74 -16.54
CA GLY A 27 -7.84 -13.65 -15.64
C GLY A 27 -6.36 -13.72 -15.24
N VAL A 28 -5.79 -12.56 -14.89
CA VAL A 28 -4.41 -12.43 -14.44
C VAL A 28 -4.40 -11.84 -13.04
N VAL A 29 -3.58 -12.41 -12.16
CA VAL A 29 -3.28 -11.86 -10.85
C VAL A 29 -1.82 -11.44 -10.81
N LEU A 30 -1.57 -10.17 -10.53
CA LEU A 30 -0.24 -9.66 -10.24
C LEU A 30 -0.10 -9.48 -8.72
N GLY A 31 0.75 -10.29 -8.10
CA GLY A 31 1.20 -10.08 -6.74
C GLY A 31 2.47 -9.26 -6.72
N THR A 32 2.50 -8.25 -5.85
CA THR A 32 3.70 -7.46 -5.60
C THR A 32 4.06 -7.55 -4.13
N ALA A 33 5.36 -7.54 -3.86
CA ALA A 33 5.91 -7.55 -2.51
C ALA A 33 7.02 -6.50 -2.45
N MET A 34 6.77 -5.37 -1.79
CA MET A 34 7.72 -4.26 -1.69
C MET A 34 8.20 -4.09 -0.25
N HIS A 35 9.50 -3.96 -0.05
CA HIS A 35 10.04 -3.79 1.30
C HIS A 35 9.74 -2.38 1.83
N HIS A 36 8.95 -2.24 2.92
CA HIS A 36 8.52 -0.92 3.40
C HIS A 36 9.66 0.00 3.82
N ALA A 37 10.85 -0.51 4.10
CA ALA A 37 12.04 0.32 4.32
C ALA A 37 12.33 1.31 3.16
N VAL A 38 11.97 0.93 1.93
CA VAL A 38 12.28 1.73 0.75
C VAL A 38 11.11 2.53 0.23
N VAL A 39 9.87 2.09 0.46
CA VAL A 39 8.66 2.71 -0.11
C VAL A 39 7.50 2.73 0.87
N ASP A 40 6.74 3.83 0.83
CA ASP A 40 5.36 3.88 1.31
C ASP A 40 4.37 3.56 0.17
N ALA A 41 3.08 3.44 0.52
CA ALA A 41 2.02 3.12 -0.43
C ALA A 41 1.95 4.12 -1.61
N ARG A 42 2.29 5.40 -1.40
CA ARG A 42 2.27 6.40 -2.47
C ARG A 42 3.42 6.19 -3.45
N SER A 43 4.61 5.92 -2.94
CA SER A 43 5.77 5.57 -3.76
C SER A 43 5.56 4.26 -4.51
N ALA A 44 4.88 3.28 -3.87
CA ALA A 44 4.45 2.05 -4.52
C ALA A 44 3.45 2.31 -5.67
N CYS A 45 2.47 3.21 -5.48
CA CYS A 45 1.57 3.63 -6.56
C CYS A 45 2.33 4.27 -7.72
N HIS A 46 3.23 5.20 -7.43
CA HIS A 46 4.03 5.86 -8.46
C HIS A 46 4.87 4.87 -9.25
N PHE A 47 5.45 3.85 -8.59
CA PHE A 47 6.13 2.75 -9.25
C PHE A 47 5.19 1.98 -10.21
N MET A 48 4.00 1.62 -9.74
CA MET A 48 3.02 0.87 -10.53
C MET A 48 2.48 1.66 -11.72
N GLU A 49 2.19 2.95 -11.53
CA GLU A 49 1.77 3.87 -12.59
C GLU A 49 2.85 4.05 -13.65
N THR A 50 4.10 4.24 -13.22
CA THR A 50 5.25 4.34 -14.12
C THR A 50 5.45 3.05 -14.90
N TRP A 51 5.33 1.90 -14.24
CA TRP A 51 5.43 0.59 -14.89
C TRP A 51 4.30 0.38 -15.91
N ALA A 52 3.06 0.73 -15.57
CA ALA A 52 1.92 0.70 -16.48
C ALA A 52 2.12 1.60 -17.70
N ALA A 53 2.56 2.84 -17.49
CA ALA A 53 2.86 3.78 -18.57
C ALA A 53 3.94 3.24 -19.52
N LEU A 54 5.03 2.68 -18.98
CA LEU A 54 6.09 2.04 -19.77
C LEU A 54 5.58 0.83 -20.54
N ALA A 55 4.82 -0.04 -19.90
CA ALA A 55 4.28 -1.26 -20.52
C ALA A 55 3.35 -0.96 -21.70
N ARG A 56 2.60 0.14 -21.64
CA ARG A 56 1.71 0.59 -22.73
C ARG A 56 2.41 1.44 -23.80
N GLY A 57 3.69 1.78 -23.62
CA GLY A 57 4.38 2.70 -24.50
C GLY A 57 3.76 4.11 -24.48
N SER A 58 3.44 4.61 -23.28
CA SER A 58 2.82 5.93 -23.08
C SER A 58 3.54 7.02 -23.88
N PRO A 59 2.82 7.85 -24.65
CA PRO A 59 3.40 8.98 -25.37
C PRO A 59 3.75 10.14 -24.43
N ASP A 60 3.10 10.21 -23.27
CA ASP A 60 3.33 11.26 -22.28
C ASP A 60 4.68 11.08 -21.57
N PRO A 61 5.40 12.18 -21.27
CA PRO A 61 6.65 12.12 -20.52
C PRO A 61 6.47 11.45 -19.16
N ILE A 62 7.29 10.43 -18.89
CA ILE A 62 7.33 9.77 -17.59
C ILE A 62 8.07 10.66 -16.61
N VAL A 63 7.38 11.04 -15.52
CA VAL A 63 7.98 11.80 -14.43
C VAL A 63 8.91 10.88 -13.63
N PRO A 64 10.23 11.16 -13.55
CA PRO A 64 11.13 10.33 -12.79
C PRO A 64 10.89 10.47 -11.26
N PRO A 65 11.19 9.41 -10.48
CA PRO A 65 11.10 9.49 -9.04
C PRO A 65 12.14 10.49 -8.50
N PHE A 66 11.73 11.30 -7.54
CA PHE A 66 12.63 12.17 -6.79
C PHE A 66 13.27 11.38 -5.65
N LEU A 67 14.57 11.12 -5.74
CA LEU A 67 15.30 10.19 -4.89
C LEU A 67 16.09 10.85 -3.75
N ASP A 68 16.17 12.18 -3.70
CA ASP A 68 16.90 12.87 -2.65
C ASP A 68 16.13 12.80 -1.31
N ARG A 69 16.52 11.84 -0.48
CA ARG A 69 15.96 11.63 0.87
C ARG A 69 16.46 12.64 1.89
N THR A 70 17.43 13.50 1.54
CA THR A 70 17.95 14.50 2.47
C THR A 70 16.93 15.57 2.85
N LEU A 71 15.85 15.71 2.07
CA LEU A 71 14.69 16.55 2.39
C LEU A 71 13.99 16.16 3.71
N LEU A 72 14.20 14.92 4.19
CA LEU A 72 13.66 14.42 5.45
C LEU A 72 14.77 14.19 6.51
N ARG A 73 15.90 14.89 6.41
CA ARG A 73 16.88 14.92 7.50
C ARG A 73 16.39 15.77 8.66
N ALA A 74 16.77 15.37 9.87
CA ALA A 74 16.58 16.15 11.07
C ALA A 74 17.30 17.50 10.98
N ARG A 75 16.78 18.45 11.75
CA ARG A 75 17.40 19.74 11.98
C ARG A 75 18.72 19.55 12.73
N SER A 76 19.60 20.55 12.62
CA SER A 76 20.84 20.61 13.38
C SER A 76 20.88 21.90 14.21
N PRO A 77 20.73 21.82 15.55
CA PRO A 77 20.47 20.62 16.35
C PRO A 77 19.02 20.10 16.17
N PRO A 78 18.76 18.80 16.43
CA PRO A 78 17.39 18.27 16.47
C PRO A 78 16.55 18.97 17.54
N SER A 79 15.29 19.27 17.25
CA SER A 79 14.35 19.93 18.16
C SER A 79 13.04 19.14 18.26
N VAL A 80 12.92 18.31 19.30
CA VAL A 80 11.70 17.52 19.53
C VAL A 80 10.71 18.30 20.39
N THR A 81 9.75 18.95 19.74
CA THR A 81 8.74 19.84 20.34
C THR A 81 7.39 19.19 20.66
N TYR A 82 7.18 17.94 20.21
CA TYR A 82 5.93 17.20 20.42
C TYR A 82 6.20 15.83 21.02
N ASP A 83 5.24 15.32 21.79
CA ASP A 83 5.27 13.93 22.25
C ASP A 83 4.76 12.98 21.16
N HIS A 84 5.69 12.30 20.50
CA HIS A 84 5.41 11.28 19.48
C HIS A 84 5.14 9.91 20.11
N VAL A 85 4.05 9.82 20.87
CA VAL A 85 3.65 8.61 21.62
C VAL A 85 3.56 7.37 20.74
N GLU A 86 3.24 7.56 19.46
CA GLU A 86 3.10 6.49 18.48
C GLU A 86 4.42 5.79 18.17
N TYR A 87 5.55 6.43 18.47
CA TYR A 87 6.90 5.94 18.20
C TYR A 87 7.64 5.56 19.48
N LYS A 88 6.98 5.61 20.63
CA LYS A 88 7.51 5.10 21.89
C LYS A 88 7.20 3.60 22.02
N PRO A 89 8.03 2.81 22.74
CA PRO A 89 7.71 1.41 23.02
C PRO A 89 6.39 1.30 23.76
N ASP A 90 5.42 0.59 23.18
CA ASP A 90 4.17 0.27 23.86
C ASP A 90 4.40 -0.93 24.80
N ARG A 91 4.36 -0.68 26.11
CA ARG A 91 4.50 -1.73 27.14
C ARG A 91 3.36 -2.76 27.09
N ALA A 92 2.22 -2.41 26.50
CA ALA A 92 1.06 -3.27 26.34
C ALA A 92 0.93 -3.87 24.92
N ALA A 93 1.86 -3.57 24.00
CA ALA A 93 1.87 -4.17 22.69
C ALA A 93 2.15 -5.67 22.78
N ARG A 94 1.45 -6.45 21.96
CA ARG A 94 1.71 -7.89 21.87
C ARG A 94 3.10 -8.13 21.29
N PRO A 95 3.85 -9.11 21.83
CA PRO A 95 5.13 -9.49 21.26
C PRO A 95 4.95 -9.96 19.80
N PRO A 96 5.93 -9.69 18.93
CA PRO A 96 5.94 -10.21 17.56
C PRO A 96 5.81 -11.73 17.60
N GLY A 97 4.88 -12.30 16.84
CA GLY A 97 4.71 -13.76 16.74
C GLY A 97 3.77 -14.40 17.75
N ALA A 98 3.16 -13.64 18.66
CA ALA A 98 1.97 -14.16 19.35
C ALA A 98 0.91 -14.44 18.26
N ALA A 99 0.51 -15.70 18.09
CA ALA A 99 -0.60 -16.06 17.22
C ALA A 99 -1.89 -15.48 17.80
N SER A 100 -2.64 -14.73 17.00
CA SER A 100 -4.03 -14.42 17.29
C SER A 100 -4.80 -14.99 16.14
N ASP A 101 -5.85 -15.72 16.43
CA ASP A 101 -6.85 -15.96 15.41
C ASP A 101 -7.49 -14.62 15.08
N TYR A 102 -7.48 -14.27 13.81
CA TYR A 102 -8.22 -13.14 13.27
C TYR A 102 -8.76 -13.53 11.90
N ALA A 103 -9.91 -12.97 11.56
CA ALA A 103 -10.48 -13.05 10.23
C ALA A 103 -10.30 -11.68 9.55
N ALA A 104 -9.98 -11.71 8.26
CA ALA A 104 -10.05 -10.53 7.41
C ALA A 104 -11.37 -10.56 6.64
N ALA A 105 -12.03 -9.41 6.54
CA ALA A 105 -13.25 -9.25 5.75
C ALA A 105 -13.17 -7.96 4.94
N ILE A 106 -13.68 -7.99 3.71
CA ILE A 106 -13.82 -6.81 2.86
C ILE A 106 -15.26 -6.31 3.01
N LEU A 107 -15.41 -5.08 3.48
CA LEU A 107 -16.71 -4.42 3.67
C LEU A 107 -16.88 -3.33 2.62
N THR A 108 -17.72 -3.57 1.62
CA THR A 108 -18.00 -2.60 0.57
C THR A 108 -19.08 -1.62 1.02
N LEU A 109 -18.75 -0.33 1.04
CA LEU A 109 -19.70 0.75 1.32
C LEU A 109 -20.15 1.40 0.02
N SER A 110 -21.46 1.39 -0.24
CA SER A 110 -22.05 2.12 -1.36
C SER A 110 -21.89 3.64 -1.18
N LYS A 111 -21.92 4.38 -2.30
CA LYS A 111 -21.91 5.85 -2.29
C LYS A 111 -22.99 6.43 -1.37
N ARG A 112 -24.21 5.86 -1.40
CA ARG A 112 -25.32 6.25 -0.51
C ARG A 112 -24.98 6.05 0.97
N GLN A 113 -24.36 4.92 1.33
CA GLN A 113 -23.95 4.67 2.72
C GLN A 113 -22.85 5.66 3.16
N VAL A 114 -21.86 5.90 2.29
CA VAL A 114 -20.79 6.89 2.56
C VAL A 114 -21.36 8.29 2.73
N ASP A 115 -22.28 8.72 1.89
CA ASP A 115 -22.89 10.05 1.97
C ASP A 115 -23.80 10.18 3.20
N GLY A 116 -24.51 9.12 3.59
CA GLY A 116 -25.24 9.06 4.87
C GLY A 116 -24.32 9.18 6.09
N LEU A 117 -23.16 8.52 6.07
CA LEU A 117 -22.14 8.66 7.13
C LEU A 117 -21.58 10.08 7.19
N LYS A 118 -21.24 10.69 6.04
CA LYS A 118 -20.78 12.08 5.98
C LYS A 118 -21.80 13.06 6.56
N ALA A 119 -23.08 12.89 6.22
CA ALA A 119 -24.15 13.74 6.74
C ALA A 119 -24.24 13.67 8.28
N ARG A 120 -24.13 12.47 8.86
CA ARG A 120 -24.15 12.26 10.31
C ARG A 120 -22.92 12.82 11.05
N CYS A 121 -21.80 12.99 10.35
CA CYS A 121 -20.60 13.60 10.90
C CYS A 121 -20.62 15.14 10.84
N GLY A 122 -21.62 15.75 10.20
CA GLY A 122 -21.74 17.20 10.00
C GLY A 122 -20.67 17.78 9.06
N PRO A 123 -20.54 19.12 8.98
CA PRO A 123 -19.56 19.79 8.10
C PRO A 123 -18.11 19.39 8.41
N ALA A 124 -17.81 19.18 9.70
CA ALA A 124 -16.52 18.67 10.17
C ALA A 124 -16.30 17.17 9.88
N GLY A 125 -17.23 16.48 9.24
CA GLY A 125 -17.18 15.06 8.90
C GLY A 125 -16.71 14.75 7.49
N ALA A 126 -17.12 15.58 6.52
CA ALA A 126 -16.80 15.39 5.10
C ALA A 126 -15.29 15.32 4.84
N SER A 127 -14.51 16.15 5.52
CA SER A 127 -13.05 16.10 5.44
C SER A 127 -12.41 15.05 6.36
N ALA A 128 -13.12 14.44 7.31
CA ALA A 128 -12.55 13.44 8.22
C ALA A 128 -12.39 12.11 7.49
N PHE A 129 -13.34 11.79 6.60
CA PHE A 129 -13.23 10.67 5.66
C PHE A 129 -12.00 10.78 4.74
N ARG A 130 -11.58 12.02 4.39
CA ARG A 130 -10.34 12.32 3.66
C ARG A 130 -9.11 12.46 4.58
N ALA A 131 -9.30 12.70 5.87
CA ALA A 131 -8.23 13.01 6.81
C ALA A 131 -7.61 11.77 7.47
N ILE A 132 -8.02 10.55 7.11
CA ILE A 132 -7.54 9.32 7.75
C ILE A 132 -6.02 9.09 7.54
N VAL A 133 -5.36 9.85 6.66
CA VAL A 133 -3.90 9.88 6.59
C VAL A 133 -3.37 11.31 6.61
N ALA A 134 -2.63 11.64 7.68
CA ALA A 134 -1.73 12.78 7.70
C ALA A 134 -0.49 12.42 6.87
N HIS A 135 -0.30 13.16 5.79
CA HIS A 135 0.73 12.91 4.81
C HIS A 135 1.87 13.92 4.98
N VAL A 136 3.09 13.49 5.35
CA VAL A 136 4.26 14.40 5.54
C VAL A 136 4.39 15.35 4.36
N TRP A 137 4.29 14.80 3.14
CA TRP A 137 4.55 15.52 1.89
C TRP A 137 3.68 16.76 1.67
N ARG A 138 2.45 16.79 2.21
CA ARG A 138 1.56 17.96 2.13
C ARG A 138 1.63 18.86 3.37
N ARG A 139 2.27 18.41 4.44
CA ARG A 139 2.36 19.13 5.71
C ARG A 139 3.65 19.93 5.83
N LEU A 140 4.72 19.50 5.18
CA LEU A 140 5.98 20.23 5.18
C LEU A 140 5.88 21.56 4.43
N VAL A 141 6.63 22.55 4.90
CA VAL A 141 6.82 23.84 4.25
C VAL A 141 8.32 24.05 4.00
N PRO A 142 8.78 24.05 2.72
CA PRO A 142 8.01 23.74 1.50
C PRO A 142 7.55 22.27 1.44
N PRO A 143 6.49 21.96 0.67
CA PRO A 143 6.03 20.58 0.50
C PRO A 143 7.08 19.73 -0.23
N LEU A 144 7.06 18.41 0.00
CA LEU A 144 7.92 17.50 -0.75
C LEU A 144 7.51 17.49 -2.23
N PRO A 145 8.47 17.24 -3.15
CA PRO A 145 8.16 17.04 -4.56
C PRO A 145 7.05 16.00 -4.75
N PRO A 146 6.10 16.21 -5.68
CA PRO A 146 5.03 15.24 -5.92
C PRO A 146 5.52 13.83 -6.27
N SER A 147 6.71 13.71 -6.87
CA SER A 147 7.37 12.44 -7.22
C SER A 147 8.37 11.93 -6.17
N TYR A 148 8.40 12.52 -4.95
CA TYR A 148 9.24 12.00 -3.86
C TYR A 148 9.04 10.51 -3.67
N PHE A 149 10.12 9.75 -3.74
CA PHE A 149 10.10 8.29 -3.70
C PHE A 149 10.80 7.77 -2.44
N GLY A 150 10.00 7.26 -1.51
CA GLY A 150 10.45 6.86 -0.20
C GLY A 150 9.31 6.71 0.79
N ASN A 151 9.64 6.83 2.08
CA ASN A 151 8.63 6.91 3.13
C ASN A 151 8.40 8.37 3.52
N ALA A 152 7.17 8.85 3.38
CA ALA A 152 6.74 10.19 3.79
C ALA A 152 5.38 10.13 4.51
N VAL A 153 5.27 9.23 5.49
CA VAL A 153 4.05 8.94 6.26
C VAL A 153 4.22 9.30 7.74
N ILE A 154 3.24 10.01 8.30
CA ILE A 154 3.15 10.28 9.74
C ILE A 154 2.08 9.37 10.32
N ARG A 155 2.42 8.68 11.40
CA ARG A 155 1.44 8.02 12.24
C ARG A 155 0.98 8.99 13.32
N THR A 156 -0.32 9.28 13.31
CA THR A 156 -1.00 10.03 14.37
C THR A 156 -1.96 9.11 15.10
N SER A 157 -2.08 9.27 16.40
CA SER A 157 -3.00 8.51 17.24
C SER A 157 -3.99 9.41 17.95
N VAL A 158 -5.11 8.81 18.35
CA VAL A 158 -6.06 9.47 19.22
C VAL A 158 -6.73 8.45 20.11
N ASN A 159 -6.69 8.68 21.42
CA ASN A 159 -7.32 7.82 22.41
C ASN A 159 -8.72 8.33 22.70
N ALA A 160 -9.68 7.45 22.94
CA ALA A 160 -11.03 7.80 23.39
C ALA A 160 -11.54 6.69 24.31
N ARG A 161 -12.49 7.00 25.19
CA ARG A 161 -13.15 5.95 25.98
C ARG A 161 -14.12 5.17 25.09
N VAL A 162 -14.38 3.90 25.41
CA VAL A 162 -15.21 3.03 24.58
C VAL A 162 -16.63 3.59 24.42
N GLU A 163 -17.19 4.17 25.48
CA GLU A 163 -18.49 4.84 25.48
C GLU A 163 -18.53 6.08 24.57
N GLU A 164 -17.40 6.71 24.29
CA GLU A 164 -17.30 7.90 23.42
C GLU A 164 -17.25 7.55 21.92
N VAL A 165 -16.95 6.28 21.58
CA VAL A 165 -16.81 5.79 20.20
C VAL A 165 -17.71 4.59 19.89
N GLY A 166 -18.45 4.10 20.88
CA GLY A 166 -19.30 2.93 20.79
C GLY A 166 -20.68 3.18 20.16
N VAL A 167 -21.57 2.20 20.30
CA VAL A 167 -22.94 2.28 19.79
C VAL A 167 -23.67 3.45 20.49
N GLY A 168 -24.25 4.35 19.72
CA GLY A 168 -24.93 5.55 20.21
C GLY A 168 -24.04 6.80 20.28
N ALA A 169 -22.72 6.67 20.10
CA ALA A 169 -21.81 7.81 20.07
C ALA A 169 -22.08 8.76 18.88
N SER A 170 -21.86 10.05 19.09
CA SER A 170 -21.96 11.06 18.04
C SER A 170 -20.81 10.91 17.04
N LEU A 171 -21.13 10.48 15.82
CA LEU A 171 -20.14 10.37 14.73
C LEU A 171 -19.44 11.70 14.44
N ALA A 172 -20.13 12.84 14.64
CA ALA A 172 -19.53 14.16 14.50
C ALA A 172 -18.43 14.41 15.54
N CYS A 173 -18.62 13.96 16.78
CA CYS A 173 -17.61 14.05 17.83
C CYS A 173 -16.37 13.21 17.47
N VAL A 174 -16.59 11.94 17.10
CA VAL A 174 -15.52 11.02 16.69
C VAL A 174 -14.74 11.58 15.48
N ALA A 175 -15.45 12.06 14.46
CA ALA A 175 -14.85 12.66 13.27
C ALA A 175 -14.01 13.91 13.60
N ARG A 176 -14.48 14.77 14.51
CA ARG A 176 -13.73 15.94 14.98
C ARG A 176 -12.45 15.53 15.71
N ARG A 177 -12.52 14.47 16.52
CA ARG A 177 -11.37 13.92 17.24
C ARG A 177 -10.29 13.39 16.28
N ILE A 178 -10.70 12.58 15.30
CA ILE A 178 -9.82 12.05 14.24
C ILE A 178 -9.20 13.22 13.44
N ARG A 179 -10.02 14.21 13.06
CA ARG A 179 -9.54 15.41 12.38
C ARG A 179 -8.48 16.15 13.18
N GLY A 180 -8.70 16.37 14.48
CA GLY A 180 -7.73 17.06 15.34
C GLY A 180 -6.38 16.34 15.35
N ALA A 181 -6.39 15.02 15.48
CA ALA A 181 -5.18 14.20 15.46
C ALA A 181 -4.46 14.23 14.09
N THR A 182 -5.19 14.27 12.98
CA THR A 182 -4.64 14.13 11.61
C THR A 182 -4.36 15.47 10.91
N SER A 183 -4.70 16.59 11.54
CA SER A 183 -4.53 17.94 11.00
C SER A 183 -3.23 18.63 11.42
N GLN A 184 -2.26 17.86 11.92
CA GLN A 184 -0.95 18.39 12.33
C GLN A 184 -0.21 19.05 11.15
N GLY A 185 0.52 20.12 11.44
CA GLY A 185 1.23 20.95 10.45
C GLY A 185 2.72 20.62 10.30
N ASP A 186 3.47 21.54 9.68
CA ASP A 186 4.91 21.42 9.40
C ASP A 186 5.73 21.13 10.66
N GLU A 187 5.52 21.88 11.74
CA GLU A 187 6.33 21.75 12.95
C GLU A 187 6.17 20.38 13.63
N TYR A 188 4.97 19.79 13.60
CA TYR A 188 4.76 18.42 14.07
C TYR A 188 5.53 17.42 13.21
N ALA A 189 5.51 17.59 11.89
CA ALA A 189 6.25 16.74 10.97
C ALA A 189 7.77 16.84 11.19
N ARG A 190 8.31 18.07 11.35
CA ARG A 190 9.74 18.29 11.62
C ARG A 190 10.18 17.76 12.97
N SER A 191 9.36 17.98 14.01
CA SER A 191 9.56 17.40 15.33
C SER A 191 9.61 15.88 15.30
N LEU A 192 8.76 15.23 14.47
CA LEU A 192 8.79 13.79 14.30
C LEU A 192 10.07 13.34 13.59
N ILE A 193 10.50 14.04 12.54
CA ILE A 193 11.74 13.73 11.82
C ILE A 193 12.93 13.76 12.80
N ASP A 194 13.02 14.82 13.60
CA ASP A 194 14.06 14.97 14.64
C ASP A 194 14.01 13.85 15.70
N CYS A 195 12.79 13.45 16.10
CA CYS A 195 12.58 12.35 17.04
C CYS A 195 13.02 11.01 16.44
N LEU A 196 12.71 10.73 15.17
CA LEU A 196 13.03 9.47 14.52
C LEU A 196 14.53 9.31 14.27
N GLU A 197 15.25 10.39 13.91
CA GLU A 197 16.69 10.32 13.68
C GLU A 197 17.49 10.11 14.98
N SER A 198 16.95 10.58 16.11
CA SER A 198 17.54 10.36 17.44
C SER A 198 17.09 9.06 18.12
N THR A 199 16.06 8.40 17.59
CA THR A 199 15.51 7.16 18.17
C THR A 199 16.27 5.94 17.68
N ASP A 200 16.64 5.06 18.60
CA ASP A 200 17.07 3.71 18.24
C ASP A 200 15.90 2.96 17.59
N MET A 201 15.97 2.80 16.27
CA MET A 201 14.99 2.11 15.45
C MET A 201 14.69 0.69 15.96
N MET A 202 15.63 0.07 16.69
CA MET A 202 15.42 -1.25 17.27
C MET A 202 14.40 -1.24 18.44
N LYS A 203 14.11 -0.08 19.01
CA LYS A 203 13.19 0.13 20.12
C LYS A 203 11.79 0.57 19.66
N LEU A 204 11.60 0.87 18.37
CA LEU A 204 10.28 1.21 17.84
C LEU A 204 9.32 0.01 17.94
N PRO A 205 8.01 0.24 18.19
CA PRO A 205 7.03 -0.84 18.20
C PRO A 205 7.02 -1.62 16.87
N ARG A 206 7.43 -2.89 16.93
CA ARG A 206 7.65 -3.73 15.73
C ARG A 206 6.42 -4.53 15.27
N SER A 207 5.35 -4.61 16.06
CA SER A 207 4.24 -5.52 15.75
C SER A 207 2.94 -5.17 16.45
N GLY A 208 1.83 -5.50 15.77
CA GLY A 208 0.47 -5.53 16.32
C GLY A 208 -0.08 -4.18 16.77
N VAL A 209 -1.38 -4.16 17.02
CA VAL A 209 -2.02 -3.16 17.87
C VAL A 209 -2.67 -3.88 19.04
N SER A 210 -2.83 -3.21 20.19
CA SER A 210 -3.57 -3.78 21.31
C SER A 210 -5.03 -4.05 20.91
N ARG A 211 -5.73 -4.94 21.63
CA ARG A 211 -7.15 -5.26 21.33
C ARG A 211 -8.08 -4.05 21.41
N SER A 212 -7.70 -3.02 22.16
CA SER A 212 -8.44 -1.76 22.31
C SER A 212 -8.05 -0.69 21.28
N SER A 213 -7.15 -1.02 20.35
CA SER A 213 -6.63 -0.07 19.36
C SER A 213 -6.96 -0.51 17.94
N LEU A 214 -7.26 0.46 17.09
CA LEU A 214 -7.39 0.26 15.64
C LEU A 214 -6.30 1.05 14.91
N ARG A 215 -5.66 0.42 13.93
CA ARG A 215 -4.78 1.08 12.98
C ARG A 215 -5.49 1.19 11.64
N VAL A 216 -5.84 2.42 11.27
CA VAL A 216 -6.48 2.70 9.99
C VAL A 216 -5.42 3.18 9.00
N ILE A 217 -5.37 2.55 7.84
CA ILE A 217 -4.48 2.86 6.72
C ILE A 217 -5.38 3.25 5.55
N SER A 218 -5.22 4.45 5.00
CA SER A 218 -6.02 4.91 3.86
C SER A 218 -5.20 4.91 2.58
N TRP A 219 -5.69 4.19 1.58
CA TRP A 219 -5.28 4.26 0.18
C TRP A 219 -6.31 5.01 -0.67
N LEU A 220 -7.28 5.69 -0.03
CA LEU A 220 -8.27 6.50 -0.74
C LEU A 220 -7.59 7.64 -1.52
N GLY A 221 -8.03 7.83 -2.76
CA GLY A 221 -7.47 8.83 -3.67
C GLY A 221 -6.10 8.47 -4.27
N MET A 222 -5.61 7.24 -4.07
CA MET A 222 -4.49 6.70 -4.82
C MET A 222 -5.00 6.06 -6.13
N SER A 223 -4.26 6.25 -7.21
CA SER A 223 -4.55 5.80 -8.60
C SER A 223 -4.20 4.32 -8.85
N MET A 224 -4.34 3.48 -7.83
CA MET A 224 -3.99 2.06 -7.88
C MET A 224 -4.81 1.26 -8.91
N TYR A 225 -6.00 1.75 -9.27
CA TYR A 225 -6.87 1.14 -10.29
C TYR A 225 -6.57 1.64 -11.72
N ASP A 226 -5.68 2.62 -11.89
CA ASP A 226 -5.33 3.18 -13.21
C ASP A 226 -4.13 2.44 -13.84
N ALA A 227 -3.54 1.51 -13.09
CA ALA A 227 -2.35 0.73 -13.47
C ALA A 227 -2.67 -0.39 -14.47
N ASP A 228 -2.99 -0.01 -15.71
CA ASP A 228 -3.13 -0.96 -16.83
C ASP A 228 -1.76 -1.30 -17.45
N LEU A 229 -1.31 -2.53 -17.26
CA LEU A 229 -0.04 -3.07 -17.76
C LEU A 229 -0.13 -3.65 -19.19
N GLY A 230 -1.18 -3.32 -19.93
CA GLY A 230 -1.54 -3.92 -21.22
C GLY A 230 -2.54 -5.08 -21.11
N TRP A 231 -3.11 -5.30 -19.92
CA TRP A 231 -4.15 -6.30 -19.67
C TRP A 231 -5.53 -5.67 -19.42
N GLY A 232 -5.63 -4.34 -19.45
CA GLY A 232 -6.76 -3.58 -18.96
C GLY A 232 -6.60 -3.16 -17.49
N GLU A 233 -7.50 -2.31 -17.02
CA GLU A 233 -7.51 -1.83 -15.64
C GLU A 233 -7.79 -2.97 -14.63
N PRO A 234 -7.18 -2.94 -13.42
CA PRO A 234 -7.51 -3.85 -12.33
C PRO A 234 -9.00 -3.85 -11.99
N THR A 235 -9.60 -5.05 -11.93
CA THR A 235 -10.95 -5.25 -11.40
C THR A 235 -10.98 -5.36 -9.88
N PHE A 236 -9.85 -5.71 -9.27
CA PHE A 236 -9.65 -5.69 -7.82
C PHE A 236 -8.23 -5.31 -7.47
N MET A 237 -8.09 -4.52 -6.40
CA MET A 237 -6.82 -4.18 -5.78
C MET A 237 -6.99 -4.22 -4.26
N GLY A 238 -6.02 -4.80 -3.57
CA GLY A 238 -5.98 -4.72 -2.11
C GLY A 238 -4.75 -5.38 -1.49
N PRO A 239 -4.61 -5.25 -0.16
CA PRO A 239 -3.55 -5.93 0.56
C PRO A 239 -3.74 -7.43 0.43
N ALA A 240 -2.70 -8.13 -0.03
CA ALA A 240 -2.74 -9.57 -0.20
C ALA A 240 -2.70 -10.30 1.16
N LEU A 241 -2.17 -9.65 2.20
CA LEU A 241 -2.11 -10.15 3.57
C LEU A 241 -2.39 -9.05 4.58
N MET A 242 -3.18 -9.39 5.60
CA MET A 242 -3.25 -8.65 6.85
C MET A 242 -2.50 -9.45 7.89
N TYR A 243 -1.44 -8.91 8.50
CA TYR A 243 -0.56 -9.64 9.43
C TYR A 243 -1.03 -9.60 10.89
N TYR A 244 -1.95 -8.69 11.21
CA TYR A 244 -2.32 -8.38 12.59
C TYR A 244 -3.81 -8.06 12.70
N SER A 245 -4.42 -8.45 13.82
CA SER A 245 -5.73 -7.96 14.23
C SER A 245 -5.70 -6.46 14.49
N GLY A 246 -6.84 -5.79 14.32
CA GLY A 246 -7.01 -4.35 14.55
C GLY A 246 -6.52 -3.44 13.43
N PHE A 247 -6.09 -3.99 12.28
CA PHE A 247 -5.75 -3.20 11.09
C PHE A 247 -6.97 -3.03 10.19
N VAL A 248 -7.15 -1.83 9.66
CA VAL A 248 -8.25 -1.48 8.74
C VAL A 248 -7.66 -0.75 7.54
N TYR A 249 -7.90 -1.25 6.33
CA TYR A 249 -7.51 -0.58 5.08
C TYR A 249 -8.74 0.07 4.44
N LEU A 250 -8.63 1.35 4.10
CA LEU A 250 -9.63 2.07 3.32
C LEU A 250 -9.15 2.21 1.89
N MET A 251 -9.91 1.70 0.94
CA MET A 251 -9.52 1.63 -0.46
C MET A 251 -10.64 2.16 -1.35
N ASN A 252 -10.27 2.65 -2.52
CA ASN A 252 -11.26 2.97 -3.55
C ASN A 252 -11.98 1.68 -3.96
N SER A 253 -13.27 1.76 -4.24
CA SER A 253 -13.96 0.69 -4.96
C SER A 253 -13.65 0.85 -6.45
N PRO A 254 -13.46 -0.22 -7.22
CA PRO A 254 -13.43 -0.11 -8.68
C PRO A 254 -14.73 0.54 -9.15
N ALA A 255 -14.65 1.39 -10.18
CA ALA A 255 -15.84 1.86 -10.87
C ALA A 255 -16.56 0.63 -11.45
N ARG A 256 -17.88 0.55 -11.29
CA ARG A 256 -18.66 -0.54 -11.89
C ARG A 256 -18.48 -0.50 -13.41
N THR A 257 -17.68 -1.40 -13.96
CA THR A 257 -17.82 -1.80 -15.36
C THR A 257 -19.23 -2.36 -15.50
N THR A 258 -20.02 -1.75 -16.38
CA THR A 258 -21.32 -2.29 -16.79
C THR A 258 -21.13 -3.74 -17.23
N ALA A 259 -21.83 -4.66 -16.57
CA ALA A 259 -21.76 -6.08 -16.86
C ALA A 259 -21.99 -6.34 -18.35
N ALA A 260 -20.95 -6.77 -19.07
CA ALA A 260 -21.12 -7.36 -20.39
C ALA A 260 -21.66 -8.78 -20.19
N SER A 261 -22.88 -9.01 -20.68
CA SER A 261 -23.54 -10.31 -20.74
C SER A 261 -22.67 -11.35 -21.46
N PRO A 262 -22.73 -12.64 -21.09
CA PRO A 262 -21.86 -13.65 -21.69
C PRO A 262 -22.32 -14.00 -23.11
N SER A 263 -21.55 -13.62 -24.12
CA SER A 263 -21.68 -14.19 -25.46
C SER A 263 -20.70 -15.36 -25.60
N SER A 264 -21.26 -16.52 -25.89
CA SER A 264 -20.55 -17.76 -26.18
C SER A 264 -19.96 -17.72 -27.59
N SER A 265 -18.65 -17.93 -27.72
CA SER A 265 -18.11 -18.51 -28.95
C SER A 265 -16.89 -19.38 -28.64
N ARG A 266 -16.99 -20.64 -29.05
CA ARG A 266 -15.95 -21.66 -28.97
C ARG A 266 -14.96 -21.44 -30.11
N SER A 267 -13.66 -21.50 -29.82
CA SER A 267 -12.68 -21.96 -30.80
C SER A 267 -11.52 -22.68 -30.09
N SER A 268 -11.07 -23.76 -30.73
CA SER A 268 -10.16 -24.80 -30.25
C SER A 268 -8.67 -24.41 -30.36
N PRO A 269 -7.76 -24.99 -29.54
CA PRO A 269 -6.35 -24.63 -29.55
C PRO A 269 -5.50 -25.53 -30.46
N THR A 270 -4.62 -24.92 -31.26
CA THR A 270 -3.49 -25.58 -31.96
C THR A 270 -2.19 -25.51 -31.11
N PRO A 271 -1.35 -26.55 -31.08
CA PRO A 271 -0.14 -26.59 -30.22
C PRO A 271 1.19 -26.48 -31.00
N CYS A 272 2.22 -25.86 -30.40
CA CYS A 272 3.68 -26.18 -30.48
C CYS A 272 4.56 -25.00 -29.96
N PRO A 273 5.90 -25.13 -29.74
CA PRO A 273 6.74 -26.22 -29.20
C PRO A 273 7.72 -25.70 -28.09
N PRO A 274 8.66 -26.48 -27.52
CA PRO A 274 9.32 -26.16 -26.24
C PRO A 274 10.61 -25.31 -26.35
N SER A 275 10.90 -24.57 -25.27
CA SER A 275 12.00 -23.61 -25.08
C SER A 275 13.37 -24.24 -24.82
N ARG A 276 14.43 -23.73 -25.46
CA ARG A 276 15.84 -23.93 -25.05
C ARG A 276 16.23 -22.93 -23.95
N ARG A 277 16.89 -23.42 -22.90
CA ARG A 277 17.55 -22.62 -21.85
C ARG A 277 18.88 -22.08 -22.35
N SER A 278 19.21 -20.83 -22.04
CA SER A 278 20.59 -20.39 -21.89
C SER A 278 20.74 -19.57 -20.61
N SER A 279 21.82 -19.83 -19.90
CA SER A 279 22.22 -19.20 -18.65
C SER A 279 23.35 -18.22 -18.94
N SER A 280 23.32 -17.03 -18.34
CA SER A 280 24.53 -16.24 -18.11
C SER A 280 24.45 -15.46 -16.80
N ARG A 281 25.62 -15.26 -16.22
CA ARG A 281 25.92 -14.85 -14.85
C ARG A 281 26.41 -13.39 -14.80
N ILE A 282 26.03 -12.73 -13.70
CA ILE A 282 26.79 -11.78 -12.85
C ILE A 282 27.25 -10.44 -13.45
N CYS A 283 26.86 -9.33 -12.81
CA CYS A 283 27.82 -8.38 -12.22
C CYS A 283 27.15 -7.60 -11.07
N THR A 284 27.72 -7.68 -9.86
CA THR A 284 27.26 -7.00 -8.64
C THR A 284 28.18 -5.81 -8.35
N ASP A 285 27.64 -4.60 -8.37
CA ASP A 285 28.31 -3.45 -7.73
C ASP A 285 27.62 -3.09 -6.43
N ARG A 286 28.46 -3.01 -5.38
CA ARG A 286 28.09 -2.80 -3.99
C ARG A 286 27.76 -1.33 -3.75
N LEU A 287 26.48 -1.03 -3.61
CA LEU A 287 26.01 0.07 -2.77
C LEU A 287 25.42 -0.55 -1.52
N ARG A 288 26.00 -0.28 -0.35
CA ARG A 288 25.43 -0.66 0.95
C ARG A 288 24.30 0.34 1.28
N PRO A 289 23.02 -0.06 1.30
CA PRO A 289 21.99 0.76 1.92
C PRO A 289 22.00 0.50 3.44
N PRO A 290 21.59 1.46 4.28
CA PRO A 290 21.36 1.22 5.69
C PRO A 290 20.28 0.15 5.87
N ILE A 291 20.62 -0.88 6.63
CA ILE A 291 19.77 -2.03 6.93
C ILE A 291 18.65 -1.56 7.86
N ILE A 292 17.43 -1.50 7.33
CA ILE A 292 16.20 -1.22 8.06
C ILE A 292 15.52 -2.57 8.32
N PRO A 293 15.45 -3.08 9.57
CA PRO A 293 14.61 -4.23 9.88
C PRO A 293 13.19 -3.73 10.16
N VAL A 294 12.45 -3.46 9.08
CA VAL A 294 10.98 -3.38 9.12
C VAL A 294 10.49 -4.69 8.52
N ASN A 295 10.12 -5.64 9.37
CA ASN A 295 9.48 -6.90 8.95
C ASN A 295 8.02 -6.68 8.51
N CYS A 296 7.80 -5.72 7.61
CA CYS A 296 6.54 -5.53 6.92
C CYS A 296 6.87 -5.36 5.45
N ILE A 297 6.64 -6.39 4.68
CA ILE A 297 6.67 -6.32 3.22
C ILE A 297 5.24 -5.95 2.82
N GLU A 298 5.09 -4.85 2.08
CA GLU A 298 3.80 -4.45 1.54
C GLU A 298 3.45 -5.44 0.44
N LEU A 299 2.40 -6.23 0.68
CA LEU A 299 1.94 -7.22 -0.27
C LEU A 299 0.66 -6.73 -0.91
N ASN A 300 0.70 -6.44 -2.21
CA ASN A 300 -0.48 -6.01 -2.96
C ASN A 300 -0.85 -7.07 -4.00
N MET A 301 -2.15 -7.24 -4.21
CA MET A 301 -2.70 -8.13 -5.23
C MET A 301 -3.59 -7.33 -6.18
N TYR A 302 -3.31 -7.46 -7.49
CA TYR A 302 -4.08 -6.88 -8.57
C TYR A 302 -4.75 -8.02 -9.34
N VAL A 303 -6.07 -7.99 -9.52
CA VAL A 303 -6.81 -8.98 -10.32
C VAL A 303 -7.40 -8.26 -11.53
N ILE A 304 -7.27 -8.85 -12.72
CA ILE A 304 -7.82 -8.32 -13.98
C ILE A 304 -8.70 -9.38 -14.63
N SER A 305 -9.91 -8.97 -15.06
CA SER A 305 -10.86 -9.83 -15.78
C SER A 305 -10.64 -9.73 -17.28
N SER A 306 -10.45 -10.86 -17.95
CA SER A 306 -10.21 -10.91 -19.40
C SER A 306 -11.46 -10.57 -20.20
N SER A 307 -11.40 -9.50 -21.01
CA SER A 307 -12.28 -9.34 -22.19
C SER A 307 -11.55 -9.03 -23.50
N THR A 308 -10.23 -8.88 -23.52
CA THR A 308 -9.46 -8.80 -24.77
C THR A 308 -8.00 -9.19 -24.53
N LEU A 309 -7.52 -10.27 -25.14
CA LEU A 309 -6.12 -10.68 -25.11
C LEU A 309 -5.66 -10.92 -26.55
N HIS A 310 -4.93 -9.96 -27.11
CA HIS A 310 -4.13 -10.15 -28.32
C HIS A 310 -2.66 -9.93 -27.99
N TRP A 311 -1.83 -10.91 -28.34
CA TRP A 311 -0.41 -10.99 -28.02
C TRP A 311 0.43 -10.21 -29.03
N TYR A 312 1.37 -9.40 -28.55
CA TYR A 312 2.56 -8.96 -29.31
C TYR A 312 3.84 -9.41 -28.57
N PRO A 313 4.88 -9.86 -29.28
CA PRO A 313 6.12 -10.30 -28.65
C PRO A 313 7.04 -9.10 -28.39
N ALA A 314 7.49 -8.91 -27.15
CA ALA A 314 8.58 -8.01 -26.80
C ALA A 314 9.73 -8.78 -26.14
N SER A 315 10.93 -8.50 -26.64
CA SER A 315 12.20 -9.18 -26.43
C SER A 315 12.82 -8.91 -25.06
N SER A 316 13.22 -10.00 -24.40
CA SER A 316 14.39 -10.19 -23.52
C SER A 316 14.83 -9.07 -22.57
N THR A 317 14.50 -9.21 -21.27
CA THR A 317 15.43 -9.50 -20.15
C THR A 317 14.58 -9.74 -18.89
N ILE A 318 14.48 -10.98 -18.40
CA ILE A 318 13.49 -11.40 -17.38
C ILE A 318 14.22 -11.89 -16.11
N LEU A 319 14.03 -11.15 -15.00
CA LEU A 319 14.20 -11.61 -13.62
C LEU A 319 13.35 -12.88 -13.40
N PRO A 320 13.76 -13.83 -12.53
CA PRO A 320 13.08 -15.13 -12.43
C PRO A 320 11.60 -14.98 -12.04
N LEU A 321 10.72 -15.03 -13.03
CA LEU A 321 9.27 -14.99 -12.88
C LEU A 321 8.78 -16.38 -12.47
N VAL A 322 8.29 -16.53 -11.24
CA VAL A 322 7.64 -17.77 -10.80
C VAL A 322 6.24 -17.83 -11.44
N ARG A 323 6.02 -18.82 -12.31
CA ARG A 323 4.72 -19.08 -12.95
C ARG A 323 4.00 -20.22 -12.24
N SER A 324 2.81 -19.96 -11.69
CA SER A 324 1.91 -20.99 -11.15
C SER A 324 0.54 -20.92 -11.84
N LYS A 325 0.00 -22.07 -12.28
CA LYS A 325 -1.38 -22.22 -12.77
C LYS A 325 -2.24 -22.80 -11.66
N LEU A 326 -3.39 -22.18 -11.36
CA LEU A 326 -4.28 -22.61 -10.27
C LEU A 326 -5.71 -22.82 -10.78
N ALA A 327 -6.42 -23.78 -10.18
CA ALA A 327 -7.80 -24.09 -10.51
C ALA A 327 -8.76 -23.05 -9.93
N CYS A 328 -9.88 -22.83 -10.64
CA CYS A 328 -10.97 -21.96 -10.19
C CYS A 328 -11.62 -22.47 -8.90
#